data_AF-A0AA35Q436-F1
#
_entry.id   AF-A0AA35Q436-F1
#
_cell.length_a   1.000
_cell.length_b   1.000
_cell.length_c   1.000
_cell.angle_alpha   90.00
_cell.angle_beta   90.00
_cell.angle_gamma   90.00
#
_symmetry.space_group_name_H-M   'P 1'
#
loop_
_entity.id
_entity.type
_entity.pdbx_description
1 polymer ?
#
loop_
_entity_poly.entity_id
_entity_poly.type
_entity_poly.pdbx_seq_one_letter_code
_entity_poly.pdbx_strand_id
1 'polypeptide(L)'
;MSIKVSIIPGEYRLMNRGGHEDRRCFHPAKRTDRRRFPPAFWDNLSQVYLTPRALKEHDRRNKTHASPKRQAPGVSFHDIAKFARHGGPDLGNIRGYSRQRAGTRAMSPDDCRPDLSSRSVVGMTETADSGPPSPYDYNFEQHLRDGFFGPSFPCSCSCSCWRPRNWGDLRLLVPEREKSSLPGEYFSYELFHPAYFEQWHDEMRSEGDVMNEIMPKIAGDDHPLPKNRNVCFSNMNNMTDGINVRPTPIFYDGACPKDLHPSVISDLDSLIVPSKLKSHPVAPNLFFEAKPLWRGTGVAMRKACLDGAYGARAMHALQNYKREVPVYDRIAYTYSFVYNPVNAALKIYAHFISAPVTPGGRPDCHMKKIKGFWMTMDVETWINGALAFRAIRNLAKAHRDRFIEEANARASELTAVGSEYVESPN
;
A
#
# COMPACT_ATOMS: atom_id res chain seq x y z
N MET A 1 -8.26 -6.07 -26.23
CA MET A 1 -7.89 -5.18 -25.11
C MET A 1 -7.00 -4.10 -25.69
N SER A 2 -7.51 -2.88 -25.87
CA SER A 2 -6.69 -1.74 -26.33
C SER A 2 -5.85 -1.27 -25.16
N ILE A 3 -4.56 -1.63 -25.14
CA ILE A 3 -3.66 -1.30 -24.05
C ILE A 3 -3.25 0.17 -24.19
N LYS A 4 -3.81 1.06 -23.36
CA LYS A 4 -3.23 2.39 -23.16
C LYS A 4 -2.00 2.25 -22.26
N VAL A 5 -0.83 2.13 -22.88
CA VAL A 5 0.46 2.00 -22.19
C VAL A 5 0.94 3.37 -21.73
N SER A 6 1.22 3.52 -20.43
CA SER A 6 1.99 4.65 -19.90
C SER A 6 3.36 4.16 -19.41
N ILE A 7 4.42 4.79 -19.91
CA ILE A 7 5.81 4.47 -19.55
C ILE A 7 6.14 5.20 -18.24
N ILE A 8 6.73 4.48 -17.28
CA ILE A 8 7.23 5.04 -16.02
C ILE A 8 8.60 5.69 -16.30
N PRO A 9 8.90 6.91 -15.79
CA PRO A 9 10.23 7.51 -15.94
C PRO A 9 11.32 6.62 -15.33
N GLY A 10 12.38 6.34 -16.08
CA GLY A 10 13.44 5.42 -15.69
C GLY A 10 14.61 6.12 -15.00
N GLU A 11 15.06 5.61 -13.85
CA GLU A 11 16.31 6.06 -13.19
C GLU A 11 17.06 4.94 -12.44
N TYR A 12 18.33 5.29 -12.19
CA TYR A 12 19.58 4.52 -12.11
C TYR A 12 19.72 3.44 -11.04
N ARG A 13 20.69 2.54 -11.28
CA ARG A 13 20.97 1.28 -10.57
C ARG A 13 22.19 1.43 -9.65
N LEU A 14 22.04 1.16 -8.36
CA LEU A 14 23.13 0.76 -7.47
C LEU A 14 22.75 -0.55 -6.78
N MET A 15 23.72 -1.46 -6.69
CA MET A 15 23.56 -2.80 -6.15
C MET A 15 23.54 -2.78 -4.61
N ASN A 16 22.66 -3.55 -3.97
CA ASN A 16 23.05 -4.23 -2.72
C ASN A 16 22.16 -5.41 -2.29
N ARG A 17 22.75 -6.25 -1.44
CA ARG A 17 22.30 -7.57 -0.98
C ARG A 17 21.29 -7.50 0.19
N GLY A 18 20.24 -8.31 0.07
CA GLY A 18 19.70 -9.17 1.13
C GLY A 18 19.16 -8.51 2.40
N GLY A 19 17.95 -7.94 2.34
CA GLY A 19 17.09 -7.70 3.50
C GLY A 19 15.92 -8.69 3.51
N HIS A 20 15.74 -9.45 4.59
CA HIS A 20 14.73 -10.48 4.71
C HIS A 20 13.36 -9.87 5.09
N GLU A 21 12.51 -9.55 4.11
CA GLU A 21 11.12 -9.15 4.38
C GLU A 21 10.33 -10.32 5.00
N ASP A 22 9.65 -10.07 6.12
CA ASP A 22 8.95 -11.09 6.89
C ASP A 22 7.55 -11.38 6.29
N ARG A 23 7.34 -12.64 5.86
CA ARG A 23 6.29 -13.07 4.90
C ARG A 23 5.03 -13.63 5.55
N ARG A 24 4.50 -12.99 6.61
CA ARG A 24 3.49 -13.62 7.49
C ARG A 24 2.01 -13.31 7.20
N CYS A 25 1.66 -12.83 6.00
CA CYS A 25 0.27 -12.46 5.67
C CYS A 25 -0.49 -13.46 4.77
N PHE A 26 0.06 -14.65 4.51
CA PHE A 26 -0.54 -15.61 3.58
C PHE A 26 -0.87 -16.93 4.30
N HIS A 27 -2.17 -17.24 4.45
CA HIS A 27 -2.66 -18.54 4.94
C HIS A 27 -2.15 -19.73 4.07
N PRO A 28 -2.28 -20.99 4.52
CA PRO A 28 -1.76 -22.16 3.81
C PRO A 28 -2.73 -22.63 2.70
N ALA A 29 -2.56 -22.13 1.48
CA ALA A 29 -2.88 -22.88 0.27
C ALA A 29 -1.74 -22.65 -0.72
N LYS A 30 -1.51 -23.63 -1.60
CA LYS A 30 -0.34 -23.75 -2.52
C LYS A 30 0.28 -22.37 -2.87
N ARG A 31 1.51 -22.14 -2.36
CA ARG A 31 2.22 -20.84 -2.28
C ARG A 31 2.37 -20.04 -3.58
N THR A 32 2.05 -20.63 -4.74
CA THR A 32 2.22 -20.03 -6.06
C THR A 32 1.00 -19.25 -6.55
N ASP A 33 -0.21 -19.58 -6.09
CA ASP A 33 -1.46 -19.02 -6.67
C ASP A 33 -1.91 -17.73 -5.96
N ARG A 34 -1.73 -17.65 -4.63
CA ARG A 34 -2.19 -16.51 -3.80
C ARG A 34 -1.47 -15.18 -4.03
N ARG A 35 -0.34 -15.18 -4.74
CA ARG A 35 0.42 -13.96 -5.04
C ARG A 35 0.01 -13.31 -6.36
N ARG A 36 -0.82 -13.98 -7.15
CA ARG A 36 -1.29 -13.49 -8.44
C ARG A 36 -2.64 -12.81 -8.24
N PHE A 37 -2.78 -11.61 -8.79
CA PHE A 37 -4.10 -10.98 -8.86
C PHE A 37 -4.97 -11.74 -9.85
N PRO A 38 -6.25 -11.99 -9.53
CA PRO A 38 -7.15 -12.74 -10.40
C PRO A 38 -7.31 -12.02 -11.75
N PRO A 39 -7.64 -12.72 -12.85
CA PRO A 39 -7.85 -12.07 -14.15
C PRO A 39 -8.82 -10.88 -14.09
N ALA A 40 -9.92 -11.02 -13.34
CA ALA A 40 -10.91 -9.98 -13.11
C ALA A 40 -10.34 -8.67 -12.53
N PHE A 41 -9.28 -8.75 -11.70
CA PHE A 41 -8.59 -7.54 -11.25
C PHE A 41 -8.07 -6.73 -12.43
N TRP A 42 -7.39 -7.38 -13.38
CA TRP A 42 -6.80 -6.72 -14.54
C TRP A 42 -7.84 -6.24 -15.55
N ASP A 43 -8.96 -6.95 -15.65
CA ASP A 43 -10.03 -6.61 -16.58
C ASP A 43 -10.86 -5.41 -16.09
N ASN A 44 -10.88 -5.16 -14.78
CA ASN A 44 -11.62 -4.04 -14.16
C ASN A 44 -10.79 -2.75 -14.02
N LEU A 45 -9.50 -2.75 -14.35
CA LEU A 45 -8.67 -1.54 -14.28
C LEU A 45 -9.00 -0.60 -15.44
N SER A 46 -9.23 0.67 -15.14
CA SER A 46 -9.38 1.74 -16.13
C SER A 46 -8.07 2.02 -16.88
N GLN A 47 -6.93 1.75 -16.25
CA GLN A 47 -5.60 1.88 -16.82
C GLN A 47 -4.65 0.80 -16.30
N VAL A 48 -3.84 0.24 -17.19
CA VAL A 48 -2.82 -0.76 -16.83
C VAL A 48 -1.42 -0.19 -17.02
N TYR A 49 -0.66 -0.17 -15.95
CA TYR A 49 0.75 0.22 -15.93
C TYR A 49 1.64 -1.00 -16.19
N LEU A 50 2.76 -0.78 -16.90
CA LEU A 50 3.76 -1.82 -17.17
C LEU A 50 4.57 -2.16 -15.90
N THR A 51 3.98 -2.95 -15.01
CA THR A 51 4.66 -3.51 -13.84
C THR A 51 5.07 -4.96 -14.08
N PRO A 52 6.03 -5.51 -13.31
CA PRO A 52 6.40 -6.92 -13.41
C PRO A 52 5.22 -7.88 -13.25
N ARG A 53 4.18 -7.50 -12.49
CA ARG A 53 2.94 -8.28 -12.34
C ARG A 53 2.07 -8.21 -13.58
N ALA A 54 1.95 -7.04 -14.21
CA ALA A 54 1.20 -6.86 -15.45
C ALA A 54 1.82 -7.67 -16.61
N LEU A 55 3.16 -7.64 -16.72
CA LEU A 55 3.89 -8.45 -17.70
C LEU A 55 3.67 -9.95 -17.48
N LYS A 56 3.72 -10.42 -16.23
CA LYS A 56 3.43 -11.82 -15.89
C LYS A 56 2.01 -12.23 -16.24
N GLU A 57 1.02 -11.34 -16.05
CA GLU A 57 -0.36 -11.59 -16.45
C GLU A 57 -0.51 -11.62 -17.97
N HIS A 58 0.11 -10.68 -18.68
CA HIS A 58 0.13 -10.64 -20.14
C HIS A 58 0.73 -11.93 -20.72
N ASP A 59 1.89 -12.36 -20.21
CA ASP A 59 2.52 -13.62 -20.62
C ASP A 59 1.65 -14.84 -20.30
N ARG A 60 0.94 -14.82 -19.17
CA ARG A 60 -0.02 -15.87 -18.81
C ARG A 60 -1.13 -15.96 -19.85
N ARG A 61 -1.75 -14.83 -20.22
CA ARG A 61 -2.80 -14.77 -21.25
C ARG A 61 -2.28 -15.25 -22.60
N ASN A 62 -1.10 -14.80 -23.03
CA ASN A 62 -0.51 -15.26 -24.30
C ASN A 62 -0.21 -16.76 -24.34
N LYS A 63 0.19 -17.35 -23.21
CA LYS A 63 0.37 -18.81 -23.09
C LYS A 63 -0.95 -19.57 -23.13
N THR A 64 -2.04 -18.99 -22.61
CA THR A 64 -3.37 -19.60 -22.67
C THR A 64 -4.01 -19.45 -24.05
N HIS A 65 -3.73 -18.35 -24.74
CA HIS A 65 -4.14 -18.10 -26.13
C HIS A 65 -3.16 -18.66 -27.16
N ALA A 66 -2.49 -19.78 -26.89
CA ALA A 66 -1.59 -20.42 -27.84
C ALA A 66 -2.25 -20.42 -29.23
N SER A 67 -1.68 -19.62 -30.13
CA SER A 67 -2.21 -19.40 -31.48
C SER A 67 -2.47 -20.76 -32.11
N PRO A 68 -3.53 -20.94 -32.91
CA PRO A 68 -3.70 -22.17 -33.67
C PRO A 68 -2.36 -22.43 -34.34
N LYS A 69 -1.75 -23.60 -34.10
CA LYS A 69 -0.54 -24.01 -34.82
C LYS A 69 -0.87 -23.74 -36.28
N ARG A 70 -0.28 -22.70 -36.88
CA ARG A 70 -0.38 -22.48 -38.31
C ARG A 70 0.13 -23.79 -38.88
N GLN A 71 -0.78 -24.62 -39.38
CA GLN A 71 -0.41 -25.71 -40.25
C GLN A 71 0.37 -25.00 -41.34
N ALA A 72 1.68 -25.28 -41.44
CA ALA A 72 2.42 -24.79 -42.58
C ALA A 72 1.63 -25.28 -43.80
N PRO A 73 1.19 -24.39 -44.71
CA PRO A 73 0.59 -24.85 -45.94
C PRO A 73 1.56 -25.87 -46.54
N GLY A 74 1.06 -27.04 -46.95
CA GLY A 74 1.88 -28.06 -47.57
C GLY A 74 2.46 -27.49 -48.86
N VAL A 75 3.66 -26.90 -48.78
CA VAL A 75 4.33 -26.33 -49.93
C VAL A 75 4.88 -27.50 -50.73
N SER A 76 4.39 -27.71 -51.96
CA SER A 76 4.95 -28.75 -52.81
C SER A 76 6.37 -28.35 -53.22
N PHE A 77 7.26 -29.32 -53.45
CA PHE A 77 8.60 -29.04 -53.96
C PHE A 77 8.58 -28.27 -55.29
N HIS A 78 7.50 -28.38 -56.06
CA HIS A 78 7.31 -27.65 -57.31
C HIS A 78 7.12 -26.14 -57.08
N ASP A 79 6.43 -25.75 -56.00
CA ASP A 79 6.22 -24.35 -55.64
C ASP A 79 7.51 -23.69 -55.14
N ILE A 80 8.36 -24.46 -54.43
CA ILE A 80 9.68 -24.01 -53.99
C ILE A 80 10.60 -23.79 -55.19
N ALA A 81 10.60 -24.70 -56.16
CA ALA A 81 11.40 -24.56 -57.38
C ALA A 81 10.97 -23.36 -58.22
N LYS A 82 9.67 -23.09 -58.35
CA LYS A 82 9.16 -21.88 -59.02
C LYS A 82 9.57 -20.60 -58.30
N PHE A 83 9.48 -20.58 -56.97
CA PHE A 83 9.85 -19.45 -56.13
C PHE A 83 11.35 -19.12 -56.18
N ALA A 84 12.22 -20.12 -56.33
CA ALA A 84 13.68 -19.96 -56.34
C ALA A 84 14.29 -19.60 -57.71
N ARG A 85 13.51 -19.65 -58.81
CA ARG A 85 14.01 -19.45 -60.19
C ARG A 85 14.67 -18.10 -60.46
N HIS A 86 14.38 -17.08 -59.67
CA HIS A 86 14.90 -15.73 -59.85
C HIS A 86 15.70 -15.22 -58.63
N GLY A 87 16.33 -16.14 -57.88
CA GLY A 87 17.13 -15.80 -56.70
C GLY A 87 16.33 -15.69 -55.39
N GLY A 88 15.00 -15.85 -55.45
CA GLY A 88 14.10 -15.67 -54.31
C GLY A 88 14.01 -14.19 -53.87
N PRO A 89 13.04 -13.83 -53.02
CA PRO A 89 12.96 -12.48 -52.47
C PRO A 89 14.19 -12.18 -51.59
N ASP A 90 14.66 -10.95 -51.62
CA ASP A 90 15.77 -10.50 -50.78
C ASP A 90 15.42 -10.62 -49.29
N LEU A 91 16.08 -11.55 -48.60
CA LEU A 91 15.92 -11.80 -47.16
C LEU A 91 17.00 -11.09 -46.33
N GLY A 92 17.72 -10.12 -46.91
CA GLY A 92 18.74 -9.32 -46.22
C GLY A 92 18.22 -8.69 -44.94
N ASN A 93 16.95 -8.26 -44.95
CA ASN A 93 16.26 -7.65 -43.79
C ASN A 93 15.95 -8.65 -42.66
N ILE A 94 16.11 -9.96 -42.89
CA ILE A 94 15.79 -11.05 -41.94
C ILE A 94 17.07 -11.72 -41.40
N ARG A 95 18.26 -11.29 -41.86
CA ARG A 95 19.55 -11.67 -41.25
C ARG A 95 19.73 -10.95 -39.92
N GLY A 96 19.07 -11.48 -38.91
CA GLY A 96 19.17 -11.02 -37.52
C GLY A 96 18.39 -11.87 -36.52
N TYR A 97 17.53 -12.79 -36.99
CA TYR A 97 16.71 -13.62 -36.11
C TYR A 97 17.30 -15.03 -35.95
N SER A 98 18.32 -15.16 -35.09
CA SER A 98 18.74 -16.48 -34.59
C SER A 98 17.77 -16.94 -33.51
N ARG A 99 16.81 -17.80 -33.89
CA ARG A 99 16.01 -18.57 -32.94
C ARG A 99 16.88 -19.72 -32.44
N GLN A 100 17.48 -19.58 -31.26
CA GLN A 100 18.14 -20.70 -30.57
C GLN A 100 17.18 -21.89 -30.48
N ARG A 101 17.49 -22.95 -31.24
CA ARG A 101 16.90 -24.28 -31.08
C ARG A 101 18.00 -25.23 -30.63
N ALA A 102 17.72 -25.92 -29.53
CA ALA A 102 18.59 -26.90 -28.93
C ALA A 102 18.81 -28.12 -29.84
N GLY A 103 20.09 -28.46 -30.04
CA GLY A 103 20.66 -29.81 -30.21
C GLY A 103 20.35 -30.60 -31.49
N THR A 104 21.37 -30.89 -32.32
CA THR A 104 21.98 -32.25 -32.47
C THR A 104 23.27 -32.21 -33.33
N ARG A 105 24.19 -33.16 -33.00
CA ARG A 105 25.53 -33.56 -33.52
C ARG A 105 25.61 -33.71 -35.06
N ALA A 106 26.74 -33.76 -35.79
CA ALA A 106 28.20 -33.66 -35.58
C ALA A 106 28.89 -33.64 -36.99
N MET A 107 30.16 -33.18 -37.08
CA MET A 107 31.34 -33.82 -37.71
C MET A 107 32.44 -32.75 -37.99
N SER A 108 33.57 -32.89 -37.29
CA SER A 108 34.90 -32.24 -37.48
C SER A 108 35.80 -33.17 -38.36
N PRO A 109 37.06 -32.86 -38.78
CA PRO A 109 38.08 -31.93 -38.24
C PRO A 109 38.83 -31.11 -39.36
N ASP A 110 39.80 -30.18 -39.19
CA ASP A 110 40.98 -30.05 -38.33
C ASP A 110 41.49 -28.58 -38.26
N ASP A 111 42.34 -28.36 -37.25
CA ASP A 111 43.39 -27.33 -37.06
C ASP A 111 43.17 -25.95 -36.37
N CYS A 112 43.71 -25.93 -35.14
CA CYS A 112 44.50 -24.92 -34.42
C CYS A 112 43.84 -23.66 -33.77
N ARG A 113 43.77 -23.77 -32.42
CA ARG A 113 43.60 -22.78 -31.32
C ARG A 113 44.63 -21.62 -31.35
N PRO A 114 44.43 -20.46 -30.65
CA PRO A 114 43.89 -20.37 -29.28
C PRO A 114 42.84 -19.30 -28.96
N ASP A 115 41.94 -19.72 -28.06
CA ASP A 115 41.17 -19.02 -27.03
C ASP A 115 41.03 -17.48 -27.10
N LEU A 116 39.96 -17.03 -27.76
CA LEU A 116 39.33 -15.74 -27.48
C LEU A 116 37.85 -16.01 -27.19
N SER A 117 37.54 -16.17 -25.91
CA SER A 117 36.16 -16.25 -25.42
C SER A 117 35.34 -15.08 -25.97
N SER A 118 34.49 -15.39 -26.93
CA SER A 118 33.47 -14.49 -27.44
C SER A 118 32.57 -14.10 -26.26
N ARG A 119 32.69 -12.85 -25.82
CA ARG A 119 31.72 -12.17 -24.96
C ARG A 119 30.32 -12.53 -25.47
N SER A 120 29.66 -13.40 -24.73
CA SER A 120 28.21 -13.48 -24.78
C SER A 120 27.70 -12.06 -24.56
N VAL A 121 26.71 -11.66 -25.35
CA VAL A 121 25.82 -10.59 -24.95
C VAL A 121 25.23 -11.07 -23.63
N VAL A 122 25.86 -10.65 -22.54
CA VAL A 122 25.36 -10.82 -21.19
C VAL A 122 24.02 -10.13 -21.23
N GLY A 123 22.95 -10.93 -21.39
CA GLY A 123 21.61 -10.49 -21.07
C GLY A 123 21.73 -9.83 -19.72
N MET A 124 21.40 -8.54 -19.68
CA MET A 124 21.51 -7.68 -18.50
C MET A 124 21.06 -8.50 -17.31
N THR A 125 22.02 -8.94 -16.50
CA THR A 125 21.73 -9.44 -15.17
C THR A 125 21.19 -8.22 -14.44
N GLU A 126 19.86 -8.08 -14.49
CA GLU A 126 19.12 -7.46 -13.42
C GLU A 126 19.60 -8.14 -12.16
N THR A 127 20.48 -7.46 -11.43
CA THR A 127 20.75 -7.79 -10.03
C THR A 127 19.42 -7.63 -9.33
N ALA A 128 18.70 -8.74 -9.28
CA ALA A 128 17.40 -8.88 -8.69
C ALA A 128 17.54 -8.48 -7.23
N ASP A 129 16.75 -7.49 -6.84
CA ASP A 129 16.15 -7.56 -5.52
C ASP A 129 15.43 -8.92 -5.46
N SER A 130 15.99 -9.86 -4.69
CA SER A 130 15.62 -11.29 -4.67
C SER A 130 14.18 -11.57 -4.16
N GLY A 131 13.39 -10.52 -3.96
CA GLY A 131 12.01 -10.55 -3.53
C GLY A 131 11.00 -10.68 -4.68
N PRO A 132 9.85 -11.32 -4.45
CA PRO A 132 8.72 -11.16 -5.36
C PRO A 132 8.31 -9.67 -5.41
N PRO A 133 7.84 -9.15 -6.56
CA PRO A 133 7.39 -7.77 -6.65
C PRO A 133 6.27 -7.49 -5.64
N SER A 134 6.38 -6.36 -4.95
CA SER A 134 5.39 -5.87 -3.98
C SER A 134 3.97 -5.91 -4.58
N PRO A 135 2.94 -6.27 -3.80
CA PRO A 135 1.54 -6.14 -4.24
C PRO A 135 1.10 -4.68 -4.37
N TYR A 136 1.81 -3.75 -3.75
CA TYR A 136 1.51 -2.32 -3.76
C TYR A 136 2.19 -1.63 -4.96
N ASP A 137 1.88 -2.05 -6.19
CA ASP A 137 2.41 -1.44 -7.41
C ASP A 137 1.48 -0.37 -8.02
N TYR A 138 1.83 0.17 -9.19
CA TYR A 138 1.00 1.18 -9.87
C TYR A 138 -0.37 0.65 -10.33
N ASN A 139 -0.50 -0.65 -10.59
CA ASN A 139 -1.81 -1.24 -10.91
C ASN A 139 -2.67 -1.41 -9.66
N PHE A 140 -2.05 -1.70 -8.51
CA PHE A 140 -2.74 -1.61 -7.22
C PHE A 140 -3.22 -0.19 -6.94
N GLU A 141 -2.44 0.86 -7.26
CA GLU A 141 -2.94 2.25 -7.21
C GLU A 141 -4.21 2.43 -8.00
N GLN A 142 -4.17 1.96 -9.25
CA GLN A 142 -5.27 2.19 -10.17
C GLN A 142 -6.51 1.48 -9.67
N HIS A 143 -6.36 0.28 -9.12
CA HIS A 143 -7.44 -0.43 -8.45
C HIS A 143 -8.02 0.36 -7.27
N LEU A 144 -7.19 1.00 -6.44
CA LEU A 144 -7.70 1.86 -5.37
C LEU A 144 -8.50 3.03 -5.96
N ARG A 145 -7.98 3.70 -7.00
CA ARG A 145 -8.61 4.85 -7.67
C ARG A 145 -9.92 4.49 -8.38
N ASP A 146 -10.00 3.31 -9.00
CA ASP A 146 -11.16 2.86 -9.77
C ASP A 146 -12.29 2.32 -8.88
N GLY A 147 -11.93 1.90 -7.66
CA GLY A 147 -12.85 1.30 -6.70
C GLY A 147 -13.29 2.27 -5.61
N PHE A 148 -12.96 1.90 -4.36
CA PHE A 148 -13.48 2.53 -3.14
C PHE A 148 -12.88 3.90 -2.79
N PHE A 149 -11.79 4.30 -3.47
CA PHE A 149 -11.12 5.56 -3.18
C PHE A 149 -11.54 6.60 -4.21
N GLY A 150 -12.25 7.63 -3.76
CA GLY A 150 -12.53 8.79 -4.58
C GLY A 150 -11.25 9.43 -5.12
N PRO A 151 -11.33 10.49 -5.96
CA PRO A 151 -10.21 11.05 -6.75
C PRO A 151 -9.03 11.68 -5.95
N SER A 152 -8.78 11.24 -4.72
CA SER A 152 -7.85 11.75 -3.73
C SER A 152 -6.39 11.24 -3.85
N PHE A 153 -6.11 10.26 -4.73
CA PHE A 153 -4.71 10.05 -5.17
C PHE A 153 -4.30 11.26 -6.03
N PRO A 154 -3.10 11.85 -5.85
CA PRO A 154 -2.84 13.22 -6.28
C PRO A 154 -3.15 13.41 -7.76
N CYS A 155 -4.35 13.92 -8.04
CA CYS A 155 -4.68 14.53 -9.31
C CYS A 155 -3.72 15.71 -9.41
N SER A 156 -2.90 15.72 -10.45
CA SER A 156 -2.18 16.92 -10.92
C SER A 156 -3.16 18.02 -11.38
N CYS A 157 -4.44 17.69 -11.44
CA CYS A 157 -5.57 18.52 -11.79
C CYS A 157 -6.06 19.33 -10.59
N SER A 158 -6.29 20.62 -10.80
CA SER A 158 -6.87 21.57 -9.86
C SER A 158 -8.35 21.29 -9.47
N CYS A 159 -8.91 20.15 -9.90
CA CYS A 159 -10.29 19.71 -9.63
C CYS A 159 -10.17 18.20 -9.29
N SER A 160 -10.34 17.70 -8.05
CA SER A 160 -11.52 17.79 -7.18
C SER A 160 -11.11 17.94 -5.70
N CYS A 161 -11.75 18.91 -5.06
CA CYS A 161 -11.40 19.65 -3.86
C CYS A 161 -11.78 19.00 -2.51
N TRP A 162 -12.02 17.69 -2.44
CA TRP A 162 -12.55 17.07 -1.23
C TRP A 162 -11.54 17.13 -0.08
N ARG A 163 -11.90 17.94 0.92
CA ARG A 163 -11.23 18.06 2.21
C ARG A 163 -12.23 17.59 3.28
N PRO A 164 -11.75 16.97 4.36
CA PRO A 164 -12.63 16.67 5.48
C PRO A 164 -13.18 17.98 6.05
N ARG A 165 -14.35 17.93 6.69
CA ARG A 165 -15.02 19.12 7.23
C ARG A 165 -14.18 19.81 8.33
N ASN A 166 -13.42 19.05 9.11
CA ASN A 166 -12.48 19.55 10.13
C ASN A 166 -11.12 19.99 9.55
N TRP A 167 -11.03 20.31 8.25
CA TRP A 167 -9.75 20.67 7.62
C TRP A 167 -9.09 21.93 8.23
N GLY A 168 -9.90 22.91 8.65
CA GLY A 168 -9.40 24.10 9.34
C GLY A 168 -8.71 23.73 10.66
N ASP A 169 -9.37 22.94 11.48
CA ASP A 169 -8.87 22.49 12.79
C ASP A 169 -7.58 21.68 12.65
N LEU A 170 -7.51 20.80 11.64
CA LEU A 170 -6.31 20.01 11.34
C LEU A 170 -5.11 20.89 10.97
N ARG A 171 -5.34 22.02 10.29
CA ARG A 171 -4.28 22.98 9.98
C ARG A 171 -3.86 23.82 11.17
N LEU A 172 -4.75 24.05 12.14
CA LEU A 172 -4.39 24.72 13.40
C LEU A 172 -3.56 23.81 14.30
N LEU A 173 -3.87 22.50 14.32
CA LEU A 173 -3.09 21.48 15.04
C LEU A 173 -1.73 21.21 14.41
N VAL A 174 -1.62 21.43 13.10
CA VAL A 174 -0.39 21.26 12.32
C VAL A 174 -0.08 22.59 11.61
N PRO A 175 0.31 23.64 12.36
CA PRO A 175 0.34 25.03 11.88
C PRO A 175 1.16 25.18 10.59
N GLU A 176 0.64 25.99 9.64
CA GLU A 176 1.28 26.22 8.34
C GLU A 176 2.64 26.93 8.47
N ARG A 177 2.74 27.89 9.40
CA ARG A 177 3.97 28.62 9.75
C ARG A 177 4.49 28.19 11.12
N GLU A 178 5.80 28.22 11.22
CA GLU A 178 6.59 28.15 12.45
C GLU A 178 6.02 29.10 13.52
N LYS A 179 5.78 28.55 14.72
CA LYS A 179 5.53 29.41 15.87
C LYS A 179 6.89 29.92 16.31
N SER A 180 7.18 31.19 15.99
CA SER A 180 8.38 31.94 16.36
C SER A 180 8.59 32.12 17.89
N SER A 181 7.91 31.34 18.72
CA SER A 181 8.00 31.35 20.17
C SER A 181 7.70 29.93 20.67
N LEU A 182 8.72 29.07 20.62
CA LEU A 182 8.67 27.77 21.28
C LEU A 182 8.77 27.99 22.80
N PRO A 183 7.97 27.29 23.63
CA PRO A 183 8.27 27.15 25.05
C PRO A 183 9.54 26.32 25.18
N GLY A 184 10.63 26.95 25.61
CA GLY A 184 11.98 26.37 25.65
C GLY A 184 12.21 25.22 26.62
N GLU A 185 11.17 24.65 27.24
CA GLU A 185 11.33 23.73 28.38
C GLU A 185 11.06 22.24 28.07
N TYR A 186 10.53 21.87 26.90
CA TYR A 186 10.11 20.47 26.64
C TYR A 186 10.90 19.70 25.56
N PHE A 187 11.79 20.35 24.82
CA PHE A 187 12.65 19.66 23.85
C PHE A 187 14.11 20.03 24.12
N SER A 188 14.91 19.05 24.56
CA SER A 188 16.35 19.25 24.62
C SER A 188 16.91 19.32 23.20
N TYR A 189 17.77 20.31 22.94
CA TYR A 189 18.54 20.40 21.70
C TYR A 189 19.34 19.12 21.43
N GLU A 190 19.65 18.32 22.46
CA GLU A 190 20.35 17.04 22.35
C GLU A 190 19.60 15.98 21.51
N LEU A 191 18.27 16.07 21.38
CA LEU A 191 17.49 15.20 20.50
C LEU A 191 17.68 15.54 19.01
N PHE A 192 18.15 16.77 18.71
CA PHE A 192 18.54 17.20 17.38
C PHE A 192 20.06 17.33 17.32
N HIS A 193 20.74 16.25 16.93
CA HIS A 193 22.15 16.33 16.58
C HIS A 193 22.27 16.21 15.04
N PRO A 194 22.71 17.27 14.33
CA PRO A 194 22.87 17.23 12.87
C PRO A 194 23.67 16.02 12.37
N ALA A 195 24.69 15.59 13.12
CA ALA A 195 25.51 14.43 12.76
C ALA A 195 24.74 13.09 12.81
N TYR A 196 23.69 12.94 13.64
CA TYR A 196 22.87 11.73 13.63
C TYR A 196 22.05 11.59 12.34
N PHE A 197 21.69 12.70 11.71
CA PHE A 197 20.82 12.71 10.54
C PHE A 197 21.54 12.35 9.24
N GLU A 198 22.77 12.82 9.05
CA GLU A 198 23.61 12.38 7.92
C GLU A 198 23.91 10.89 8.02
N GLN A 199 24.18 10.38 9.23
CA GLN A 199 24.43 8.96 9.48
C GLN A 199 23.19 8.07 9.27
N TRP A 200 22.01 8.49 9.72
CA TRP A 200 20.75 7.75 9.55
C TRP A 200 20.37 7.51 8.09
N HIS A 201 20.71 8.44 7.19
CA HIS A 201 20.40 8.32 5.77
C HIS A 201 21.09 7.10 5.13
N ASP A 202 22.32 6.82 5.55
CA ASP A 202 23.10 5.69 5.05
C ASP A 202 22.82 4.38 5.79
N GLU A 203 22.27 4.41 7.00
CA GLU A 203 22.13 3.21 7.83
C GLU A 203 20.71 2.61 7.84
N MET A 204 19.66 3.37 7.50
CA MET A 204 18.29 2.85 7.48
C MET A 204 18.03 1.94 6.28
N ARG A 205 18.10 0.63 6.49
CA ARG A 205 17.92 -0.42 5.48
C ARG A 205 16.60 -1.18 5.62
N SER A 206 15.91 -1.05 6.75
CA SER A 206 14.67 -1.79 7.03
C SER A 206 13.54 -0.93 7.61
N GLU A 207 12.30 -1.42 7.53
CA GLU A 207 11.15 -0.86 8.27
C GLU A 207 11.39 -0.89 9.79
N GLY A 208 12.12 -1.89 10.27
CA GLY A 208 12.49 -2.05 11.68
C GLY A 208 13.42 -0.93 12.16
N ASP A 209 14.37 -0.51 11.34
CA ASP A 209 15.32 0.55 11.68
C ASP A 209 14.58 1.86 11.93
N VAL A 210 13.61 2.20 11.07
CA VAL A 210 12.75 3.38 11.25
C VAL A 210 11.96 3.29 12.56
N MET A 211 11.45 2.10 12.89
CA MET A 211 10.66 1.91 14.11
C MET A 211 11.48 1.91 15.40
N ASN A 212 12.78 1.68 15.32
CA ASN A 212 13.69 1.67 16.46
C ASN A 212 14.38 3.03 16.65
N GLU A 213 14.76 3.69 15.54
CA GLU A 213 15.52 4.95 15.59
C GLU A 213 14.63 6.19 15.54
N ILE A 214 13.62 6.22 14.66
CA ILE A 214 12.80 7.42 14.44
C ILE A 214 11.57 7.44 15.34
N MET A 215 10.81 6.33 15.37
CA MET A 215 9.52 6.30 16.05
C MET A 215 9.61 6.72 17.53
N PRO A 216 10.56 6.23 18.36
CA PRO A 216 10.63 6.65 19.76
C PRO A 216 10.87 8.16 19.93
N LYS A 217 11.67 8.76 19.05
CA LYS A 217 12.02 10.20 19.15
C LYS A 217 10.84 11.08 18.78
N ILE A 218 10.09 10.75 17.73
CA ILE A 218 8.91 11.52 17.33
C ILE A 218 7.73 11.27 18.29
N ALA A 219 7.56 10.04 18.78
CA ALA A 219 6.49 9.71 19.72
C ALA A 219 6.74 10.32 21.11
N GLY A 220 8.01 10.43 21.54
CA GLY A 220 8.36 10.83 22.90
C GLY A 220 7.97 9.78 23.95
N ASP A 221 8.09 10.15 25.23
CA ASP A 221 7.83 9.29 26.39
C ASP A 221 6.33 9.08 26.69
N ASP A 222 5.51 9.06 25.65
CA ASP A 222 4.06 9.11 25.77
C ASP A 222 3.50 7.83 26.39
N HIS A 223 2.47 8.01 27.24
CA HIS A 223 1.76 6.93 27.95
C HIS A 223 1.38 5.75 27.02
N PRO A 224 1.34 4.51 27.52
CA PRO A 224 1.19 3.32 26.68
C PRO A 224 -0.24 3.22 26.11
N LEU A 225 -0.51 3.93 25.02
CA LEU A 225 -1.69 3.67 24.18
C LEU A 225 -1.62 2.22 23.67
N PRO A 226 -2.76 1.49 23.63
CA PRO A 226 -2.83 0.19 23.00
C PRO A 226 -2.36 0.29 21.54
N LYS A 227 -1.24 -0.38 21.25
CA LYS A 227 -0.55 -0.29 19.95
C LYS A 227 0.05 -1.63 19.57
N ASN A 228 0.24 -1.87 18.28
CA ASN A 228 0.93 -3.06 17.81
C ASN A 228 1.66 -2.79 16.49
N ARG A 229 2.53 -3.72 16.07
CA ARG A 229 3.41 -3.58 14.91
C ARG A 229 3.26 -4.80 14.00
N ASN A 230 3.29 -4.58 12.68
CA ASN A 230 3.33 -5.64 11.67
C ASN A 230 2.19 -6.68 11.77
N VAL A 231 1.01 -6.26 12.23
CA VAL A 231 -0.16 -7.14 12.35
C VAL A 231 -0.93 -7.14 11.03
N CYS A 232 -1.10 -8.31 10.42
CA CYS A 232 -2.02 -8.47 9.28
C CYS A 232 -3.47 -8.35 9.76
N PHE A 233 -4.26 -7.51 9.11
CA PHE A 233 -5.67 -7.33 9.45
C PHE A 233 -6.50 -8.46 8.82
N SER A 234 -6.22 -9.70 9.24
CA SER A 234 -6.77 -10.94 8.70
C SER A 234 -8.24 -11.17 9.07
N ASN A 235 -8.73 -10.53 10.13
CA ASN A 235 -10.10 -10.66 10.57
C ASN A 235 -11.06 -9.67 9.89
N MET A 236 -10.58 -8.48 9.52
CA MET A 236 -11.43 -7.45 8.93
C MET A 236 -11.88 -7.78 7.51
N ASN A 237 -13.07 -7.33 7.11
CA ASN A 237 -13.63 -7.53 5.78
C ASN A 237 -12.75 -6.89 4.69
N ASN A 238 -12.48 -7.64 3.62
CA ASN A 238 -11.64 -7.18 2.54
C ASN A 238 -12.32 -6.04 1.75
N MET A 239 -11.60 -4.94 1.51
CA MET A 239 -12.07 -3.78 0.73
C MET A 239 -11.75 -3.84 -0.76
N THR A 240 -10.87 -4.75 -1.18
CA THR A 240 -10.19 -4.67 -2.48
C THR A 240 -10.78 -5.62 -3.53
N ASP A 241 -12.11 -5.77 -3.55
CA ASP A 241 -12.89 -6.46 -4.60
C ASP A 241 -12.22 -7.71 -5.22
N GLY A 242 -11.80 -8.63 -4.36
CA GLY A 242 -11.28 -9.94 -4.77
C GLY A 242 -9.75 -10.06 -4.88
N ILE A 243 -8.96 -8.98 -4.71
CA ILE A 243 -7.52 -9.16 -4.47
C ILE A 243 -7.27 -9.49 -3.00
N ASN A 244 -6.47 -10.51 -2.73
CA ASN A 244 -6.17 -10.92 -1.35
C ASN A 244 -5.06 -10.05 -0.73
N VAL A 245 -5.16 -8.72 -0.89
CA VAL A 245 -4.26 -7.75 -0.26
C VAL A 245 -4.93 -7.24 1.00
N ARG A 246 -4.30 -7.49 2.15
CA ARG A 246 -4.76 -7.02 3.45
C ARG A 246 -3.76 -6.02 4.02
N PRO A 247 -4.23 -5.02 4.78
CA PRO A 247 -3.33 -4.09 5.43
C PRO A 247 -2.50 -4.82 6.48
N THR A 248 -1.23 -4.45 6.51
CA THR A 248 -0.23 -4.90 7.48
C THR A 248 0.61 -3.68 7.82
N PRO A 249 0.07 -2.77 8.64
CA PRO A 249 0.75 -1.55 9.01
C PRO A 249 2.01 -1.88 9.79
N ILE A 250 3.08 -1.12 9.57
CA ILE A 250 4.32 -1.24 10.37
C ILE A 250 4.01 -0.93 11.84
N PHE A 251 3.10 0.01 12.06
CA PHE A 251 2.61 0.40 13.38
C PHE A 251 1.18 0.93 13.29
N TYR A 252 0.38 0.61 14.31
CA TYR A 252 -0.93 1.23 14.50
C TYR A 252 -1.27 1.41 15.99
N ASP A 253 -2.06 2.44 16.28
CA ASP A 253 -2.74 2.59 17.57
C ASP A 253 -4.21 2.15 17.45
N GLY A 254 -4.74 1.60 18.55
CA GLY A 254 -6.14 1.23 18.71
C GLY A 254 -6.60 1.40 20.16
N ALA A 255 -7.73 0.79 20.50
CA ALA A 255 -8.29 0.71 21.84
C ALA A 255 -8.03 -0.66 22.48
N CYS A 256 -8.10 -0.73 23.81
CA CYS A 256 -8.08 -2.00 24.50
C CYS A 256 -9.40 -2.72 24.22
N PRO A 257 -9.40 -4.02 23.87
CA PRO A 257 -10.66 -4.75 23.66
C PRO A 257 -11.62 -4.67 24.85
N LYS A 258 -11.10 -4.49 26.08
CA LYS A 258 -11.91 -4.37 27.30
C LYS A 258 -12.69 -3.06 27.39
N ASP A 259 -12.33 -2.04 26.61
CA ASP A 259 -13.00 -0.74 26.62
C ASP A 259 -14.33 -0.78 25.84
N LEU A 260 -14.58 -1.85 25.06
CA LEU A 260 -15.78 -2.00 24.25
C LEU A 260 -16.78 -2.98 24.88
N HIS A 261 -18.05 -2.66 24.76
CA HIS A 261 -19.15 -3.53 25.17
C HIS A 261 -19.12 -4.84 24.36
N PRO A 262 -19.35 -6.02 24.97
CA PRO A 262 -19.27 -7.31 24.27
C PRO A 262 -20.10 -7.38 22.97
N SER A 263 -21.31 -6.82 22.97
CA SER A 263 -22.17 -6.74 21.77
C SER A 263 -21.57 -5.88 20.67
N VAL A 264 -20.91 -4.75 21.00
CA VAL A 264 -20.24 -3.89 20.00
C VAL A 264 -19.09 -4.65 19.34
N ILE A 265 -18.29 -5.36 20.14
CA ILE A 265 -17.19 -6.20 19.61
C ILE A 265 -17.73 -7.30 18.71
N SER A 266 -18.78 -8.00 19.15
CA SER A 266 -19.37 -9.10 18.38
C SER A 266 -19.97 -8.62 17.06
N ASP A 267 -20.80 -7.58 17.11
CA ASP A 267 -21.53 -7.07 15.95
C ASP A 267 -20.59 -6.43 14.92
N LEU A 268 -19.52 -5.77 15.38
CA LEU A 268 -18.56 -5.07 14.52
C LEU A 268 -17.25 -5.85 14.33
N ASP A 269 -17.17 -7.13 14.72
CA ASP A 269 -15.92 -7.91 14.74
C ASP A 269 -15.13 -7.80 13.42
N SER A 270 -15.81 -8.02 12.30
CA SER A 270 -15.21 -7.96 10.96
C SER A 270 -14.92 -6.52 10.45
N LEU A 271 -15.20 -5.50 11.24
CA LEU A 271 -15.01 -4.08 10.88
C LEU A 271 -14.05 -3.34 11.81
N ILE A 272 -13.90 -3.77 13.07
CA ILE A 272 -13.08 -3.07 14.05
C ILE A 272 -12.00 -3.95 14.70
N VAL A 273 -12.06 -5.29 14.56
CA VAL A 273 -11.07 -6.19 15.17
C VAL A 273 -10.04 -6.60 14.11
N PRO A 274 -8.77 -6.13 14.18
CA PRO A 274 -7.77 -6.42 13.16
C PRO A 274 -7.44 -7.92 13.04
N SER A 275 -7.31 -8.60 14.18
CA SER A 275 -6.91 -10.01 14.26
C SER A 275 -7.58 -10.69 15.45
N LYS A 276 -7.71 -12.03 15.41
CA LYS A 276 -8.33 -12.82 16.49
C LYS A 276 -7.49 -12.96 17.77
N LEU A 277 -6.28 -12.37 17.83
CA LEU A 277 -5.46 -12.38 19.02
C LEU A 277 -6.03 -11.42 20.06
N LYS A 278 -6.46 -11.95 21.22
CA LYS A 278 -7.19 -11.21 22.26
C LYS A 278 -6.41 -10.04 22.87
N SER A 279 -5.08 -10.04 22.79
CA SER A 279 -4.22 -8.96 23.29
C SER A 279 -4.05 -7.81 22.30
N HIS A 280 -4.47 -7.98 21.06
CA HIS A 280 -4.26 -6.96 20.03
C HIS A 280 -5.26 -5.81 20.16
N PRO A 281 -4.81 -4.55 19.98
CA PRO A 281 -5.71 -3.41 19.95
C PRO A 281 -6.76 -3.53 18.85
N VAL A 282 -7.97 -3.05 19.16
CA VAL A 282 -9.12 -2.98 18.25
C VAL A 282 -9.40 -1.54 17.83
N ALA A 283 -10.33 -1.33 16.91
CA ALA A 283 -10.75 -0.03 16.40
C ALA A 283 -9.55 0.86 15.96
N PRO A 284 -8.69 0.38 15.04
CA PRO A 284 -7.49 1.12 14.66
C PRO A 284 -7.85 2.42 13.94
N ASN A 285 -7.18 3.52 14.28
CA ASN A 285 -7.40 4.80 13.58
C ASN A 285 -6.16 5.72 13.50
N LEU A 286 -4.98 5.20 13.83
CA LEU A 286 -3.71 5.84 13.54
C LEU A 286 -2.73 4.81 13.01
N PHE A 287 -2.03 5.14 11.93
CA PHE A 287 -1.11 4.24 11.24
C PHE A 287 0.22 4.93 10.94
N PHE A 288 1.29 4.14 10.88
CA PHE A 288 2.60 4.61 10.44
C PHE A 288 3.23 3.63 9.45
N GLU A 289 3.72 4.20 8.36
CA GLU A 289 4.34 3.48 7.25
C GLU A 289 5.68 4.11 6.90
N ALA A 290 6.61 3.26 6.47
CA ALA A 290 7.93 3.66 6.03
C ALA A 290 8.44 2.61 5.06
N LYS A 291 9.17 3.04 4.04
CA LYS A 291 9.93 2.11 3.21
C LYS A 291 11.30 2.70 2.95
N PRO A 292 12.38 2.02 3.36
CA PRO A 292 13.71 2.41 2.93
C PRO A 292 13.80 2.18 1.41
N LEU A 293 14.59 2.99 0.70
CA LEU A 293 14.80 3.01 -0.76
C LEU A 293 13.84 3.89 -1.59
N TRP A 294 14.41 4.52 -2.62
CA TRP A 294 13.73 5.41 -3.59
C TRP A 294 12.47 4.81 -4.23
N ARG A 295 12.49 3.50 -4.54
CA ARG A 295 11.33 2.78 -5.11
C ARG A 295 10.26 2.42 -4.08
N GLY A 296 10.59 2.51 -2.79
CA GLY A 296 9.74 2.14 -1.66
C GLY A 296 8.76 3.23 -1.23
N THR A 297 9.05 4.52 -1.44
CA THR A 297 8.17 5.62 -1.00
C THR A 297 6.76 5.50 -1.59
N GLY A 298 6.66 5.11 -2.87
CA GLY A 298 5.38 4.86 -3.51
C GLY A 298 4.61 3.68 -2.90
N VAL A 299 5.32 2.65 -2.42
CA VAL A 299 4.73 1.50 -1.72
C VAL A 299 4.18 1.94 -0.36
N ALA A 300 4.97 2.68 0.43
CA ALA A 300 4.55 3.16 1.75
C ALA A 300 3.28 4.03 1.66
N MET A 301 3.17 4.89 0.65
CA MET A 301 1.97 5.71 0.44
C MET A 301 0.73 4.88 0.10
N ARG A 302 0.86 3.82 -0.71
CA ARG A 302 -0.25 2.90 -1.04
C ARG A 302 -0.68 2.09 0.17
N LYS A 303 0.27 1.64 1.00
CA LYS A 303 -0.01 0.98 2.28
C LYS A 303 -0.80 1.92 3.20
N ALA A 304 -0.29 3.14 3.43
CA ALA A 304 -0.96 4.14 4.25
C ALA A 304 -2.38 4.50 3.76
N CYS A 305 -2.60 4.51 2.43
CA CYS A 305 -3.92 4.67 1.84
C CYS A 305 -4.86 3.52 2.21
N LEU A 306 -4.40 2.27 2.08
CA LEU A 306 -5.19 1.09 2.43
C LEU A 306 -5.45 1.04 3.95
N ASP A 307 -4.42 1.21 4.76
CA ASP A 307 -4.50 1.18 6.22
C ASP A 307 -5.51 2.23 6.73
N GLY A 308 -5.37 3.47 6.24
CA GLY A 308 -6.25 4.57 6.60
C GLY A 308 -7.71 4.37 6.18
N ALA A 309 -7.98 3.70 5.06
CA ALA A 309 -9.36 3.34 4.70
C ALA A 309 -9.97 2.29 5.63
N TYR A 310 -9.18 1.31 6.07
CA TYR A 310 -9.64 0.34 7.07
C TYR A 310 -9.95 1.04 8.39
N GLY A 311 -9.10 1.97 8.84
CA GLY A 311 -9.38 2.75 10.04
C GLY A 311 -10.59 3.68 9.89
N ALA A 312 -10.74 4.35 8.74
CA ALA A 312 -11.88 5.23 8.49
C ALA A 312 -13.20 4.44 8.50
N ARG A 313 -13.21 3.22 7.95
CA ARG A 313 -14.36 2.30 8.04
C ARG A 313 -14.62 1.83 9.46
N ALA A 314 -13.57 1.55 10.24
CA ALA A 314 -13.73 1.18 11.64
C ALA A 314 -14.38 2.32 12.45
N MET A 315 -13.91 3.56 12.26
CA MET A 315 -14.49 4.74 12.93
C MET A 315 -15.94 4.99 12.48
N HIS A 316 -16.22 4.85 11.18
CA HIS A 316 -17.58 5.01 10.66
C HIS A 316 -18.54 3.91 11.14
N ALA A 317 -18.06 2.67 11.32
CA ALA A 317 -18.84 1.58 11.87
C ALA A 317 -19.20 1.83 13.35
N LEU A 318 -18.26 2.33 14.15
CA LEU A 318 -18.52 2.72 15.54
C LEU A 318 -19.50 3.90 15.61
N GLN A 319 -19.27 4.97 14.83
CA GLN A 319 -20.15 6.14 14.76
C GLN A 319 -21.61 5.74 14.47
N ASN A 320 -21.80 4.74 13.61
CA ASN A 320 -23.11 4.30 13.14
C ASN A 320 -23.64 3.04 13.83
N TYR A 321 -22.99 2.60 14.91
CA TYR A 321 -23.44 1.41 15.64
C TYR A 321 -24.91 1.59 16.08
N LYS A 322 -25.79 0.72 15.57
CA LYS A 322 -27.24 0.71 15.82
C LYS A 322 -27.95 2.04 15.55
N ARG A 323 -27.43 2.89 14.65
CA ARG A 323 -28.20 4.03 14.12
C ARG A 323 -29.19 3.53 13.09
N GLU A 324 -30.43 4.02 13.14
CA GLU A 324 -31.43 3.77 12.08
C GLU A 324 -30.99 4.38 10.74
N VAL A 325 -30.47 5.61 10.80
CA VAL A 325 -29.98 6.34 9.62
C VAL A 325 -28.46 6.54 9.75
N PRO A 326 -27.65 5.97 8.83
CA PRO A 326 -26.21 6.18 8.82
C PRO A 326 -25.82 7.65 8.58
N VAL A 327 -24.83 8.12 9.35
CA VAL A 327 -24.25 9.46 9.28
C VAL A 327 -22.99 9.44 8.41
N TYR A 328 -22.94 10.38 7.46
CA TYR A 328 -21.80 10.66 6.60
C TYR A 328 -21.37 12.14 6.76
N ASP A 329 -20.68 12.45 7.86
CA ASP A 329 -20.32 13.83 8.22
C ASP A 329 -19.13 14.41 7.41
N ARG A 330 -18.37 13.55 6.74
CA ARG A 330 -17.12 13.87 6.04
C ARG A 330 -16.04 14.46 6.97
N ILE A 331 -16.02 14.10 8.24
CA ILE A 331 -14.96 14.48 9.18
C ILE A 331 -13.85 13.41 9.14
N ALA A 332 -12.59 13.85 9.25
CA ALA A 332 -11.48 12.91 9.38
C ALA A 332 -11.34 12.48 10.84
N TYR A 333 -11.48 11.18 11.07
CA TYR A 333 -11.31 10.53 12.39
C TYR A 333 -10.13 9.54 12.40
N THR A 334 -9.46 9.39 11.26
CA THR A 334 -8.37 8.45 11.05
C THR A 334 -7.22 9.15 10.36
N TYR A 335 -6.00 8.81 10.77
CA TYR A 335 -4.79 9.46 10.29
C TYR A 335 -3.70 8.44 9.98
N SER A 336 -2.83 8.77 9.03
CA SER A 336 -1.64 7.97 8.76
C SER A 336 -0.41 8.85 8.56
N PHE A 337 0.73 8.32 8.96
CA PHE A 337 2.04 8.91 8.74
C PHE A 337 2.82 8.07 7.76
N VAL A 338 3.55 8.74 6.86
CA VAL A 338 4.53 8.10 5.98
C VAL A 338 5.87 8.77 6.23
N TYR A 339 6.82 8.03 6.76
CA TYR A 339 8.22 8.47 6.85
C TYR A 339 9.02 7.94 5.67
N ASN A 340 9.68 8.84 4.95
CA ASN A 340 10.58 8.50 3.87
C ASN A 340 12.03 8.71 4.32
N PRO A 341 12.80 7.64 4.60
CA PRO A 341 14.20 7.76 5.03
C PRO A 341 15.09 8.46 4.00
N VAL A 342 14.78 8.32 2.70
CA VAL A 342 15.59 8.86 1.60
C VAL A 342 15.70 10.39 1.64
N ASN A 343 14.68 11.08 2.11
CA ASN A 343 14.73 12.54 2.24
C ASN A 343 14.26 13.01 3.63
N ALA A 344 14.31 12.08 4.59
CA ALA A 344 13.81 12.25 5.95
C ALA A 344 12.45 12.98 6.02
N ALA A 345 11.54 12.69 5.10
CA ALA A 345 10.27 13.39 5.03
C ALA A 345 9.19 12.66 5.84
N LEU A 346 8.65 13.31 6.87
CA LEU A 346 7.46 12.85 7.58
C LEU A 346 6.21 13.48 6.95
N LYS A 347 5.36 12.68 6.32
CA LYS A 347 4.11 13.15 5.69
C LYS A 347 2.90 12.68 6.50
N ILE A 348 1.95 13.57 6.72
CA ILE A 348 0.73 13.31 7.50
C ILE A 348 -0.48 13.31 6.55
N TYR A 349 -1.36 12.34 6.70
CA TYR A 349 -2.58 12.19 5.92
C TYR A 349 -3.80 12.04 6.82
N ALA A 350 -4.89 12.69 6.42
CA ALA A 350 -6.22 12.52 6.97
C ALA A 350 -7.02 11.55 6.11
N HIS A 351 -7.82 10.69 6.76
CA HIS A 351 -8.72 9.75 6.10
C HIS A 351 -10.16 9.99 6.54
N PHE A 352 -11.09 10.06 5.59
CA PHE A 352 -12.50 10.36 5.84
C PHE A 352 -13.40 9.64 4.85
N ILE A 353 -14.66 9.44 5.24
CA ILE A 353 -15.69 8.75 4.43
C ILE A 353 -16.71 9.76 3.91
N SER A 354 -17.16 9.57 2.67
CA SER A 354 -18.33 10.25 2.11
C SER A 354 -19.47 9.28 1.82
N ALA A 355 -20.68 9.83 1.71
CA ALA A 355 -21.87 9.03 1.42
C ALA A 355 -21.73 8.35 0.04
N PRO A 356 -22.31 7.16 -0.14
CA PRO A 356 -22.37 6.51 -1.45
C PRO A 356 -22.99 7.42 -2.52
N VAL A 357 -22.45 7.38 -3.73
CA VAL A 357 -22.98 8.14 -4.88
C VAL A 357 -24.39 7.65 -5.27
N THR A 358 -24.65 6.35 -5.12
CA THR A 358 -25.95 5.73 -5.39
C THR A 358 -26.60 5.22 -4.10
N PRO A 359 -27.94 5.34 -3.93
CA PRO A 359 -28.63 4.72 -2.80
C PRO A 359 -28.32 3.23 -2.67
N GLY A 360 -28.00 2.77 -1.46
CA GLY A 360 -27.57 1.38 -1.20
C GLY A 360 -26.17 1.04 -1.70
N GLY A 361 -25.45 2.00 -2.29
CA GLY A 361 -24.07 1.86 -2.72
C GLY A 361 -23.09 1.79 -1.54
N ARG A 362 -21.81 1.67 -1.89
CA ARG A 362 -20.72 1.59 -0.91
C ARG A 362 -20.19 2.99 -0.60
N PRO A 363 -19.81 3.32 0.64
CA PRO A 363 -19.25 4.64 0.96
C PRO A 363 -17.86 4.83 0.36
N ASP A 364 -17.52 6.02 -0.11
CA ASP A 364 -16.16 6.27 -0.61
C ASP A 364 -15.21 6.64 0.52
N CYS A 365 -13.98 6.12 0.45
CA CYS A 365 -12.88 6.47 1.35
C CYS A 365 -11.95 7.49 0.68
N HIS A 366 -11.49 8.49 1.42
CA HIS A 366 -10.62 9.53 0.90
C HIS A 366 -9.38 9.68 1.76
N MET A 367 -8.21 9.78 1.13
CA MET A 367 -6.94 10.12 1.79
C MET A 367 -6.48 11.52 1.33
N LYS A 368 -6.22 12.44 2.27
CA LYS A 368 -5.73 13.79 1.96
C LYS A 368 -4.48 14.12 2.75
N LYS A 369 -3.39 14.50 2.08
CA LYS A 369 -2.16 14.97 2.73
C LYS A 369 -2.43 16.28 3.46
N ILE A 370 -2.24 16.30 4.79
CA ILE A 370 -2.35 17.48 5.65
C ILE A 370 -1.11 18.36 5.47
N LYS A 371 0.06 17.83 5.84
CA LYS A 371 1.36 18.51 5.79
C LYS A 371 2.49 17.50 5.60
N GLY A 372 3.69 17.98 5.29
CA GLY A 372 4.91 17.21 5.41
C GLY A 372 6.02 18.06 6.03
N PHE A 373 6.91 17.39 6.76
CA PHE A 373 8.06 17.99 7.43
C PHE A 373 9.33 17.36 6.85
N TRP A 374 10.30 18.21 6.49
CA TRP A 374 11.64 17.74 6.16
C TRP A 374 12.42 17.66 7.46
N MET A 375 12.42 16.48 8.06
CA MET A 375 12.82 16.28 9.45
C MET A 375 14.31 16.63 9.71
N THR A 376 15.14 16.68 8.67
CA THR A 376 16.58 17.00 8.75
C THR A 376 16.92 18.43 8.35
N MET A 377 15.93 19.26 8.03
CA MET A 377 16.19 20.62 7.53
C MET A 377 16.80 21.49 8.64
N ASP A 378 16.16 21.50 9.81
CA ASP A 378 16.56 22.26 10.98
C ASP A 378 15.86 21.74 12.25
N VAL A 379 16.33 22.21 13.42
CA VAL A 379 15.79 21.84 14.75
C VAL A 379 14.30 22.12 14.83
N GLU A 380 13.87 23.25 14.30
CA GLU A 380 12.50 23.74 14.41
C GLU A 380 11.53 22.85 13.63
N THR A 381 11.88 22.47 12.41
CA THR A 381 11.12 21.54 11.57
C THR A 381 11.04 20.16 12.19
N TRP A 382 12.12 19.68 12.82
CA TRP A 382 12.11 18.43 13.58
C TRP A 382 11.12 18.49 14.74
N ILE A 383 11.21 19.52 15.59
CA ILE A 383 10.33 19.73 16.74
C ILE A 383 8.87 19.83 16.27
N ASN A 384 8.60 20.63 15.23
CA ASN A 384 7.27 20.81 14.68
C ASN A 384 6.69 19.50 14.12
N GLY A 385 7.52 18.68 13.45
CA GLY A 385 7.13 17.36 12.97
C GLY A 385 6.78 16.39 14.10
N ALA A 386 7.59 16.36 15.16
CA ALA A 386 7.34 15.53 16.35
C ALA A 386 6.08 15.99 17.11
N LEU A 387 5.91 17.29 17.33
CA LEU A 387 4.71 17.86 17.97
C LEU A 387 3.44 17.56 17.16
N ALA A 388 3.50 17.69 15.82
CA ALA A 388 2.40 17.34 14.95
C ALA A 388 2.04 15.85 15.04
N PHE A 389 3.03 14.96 15.12
CA PHE A 389 2.80 13.53 15.33
C PHE A 389 2.02 13.27 16.62
N ARG A 390 2.50 13.82 17.75
CA ARG A 390 1.88 13.65 19.08
C ARG A 390 0.47 14.26 19.14
N ALA A 391 0.28 15.46 18.59
CA ALA A 391 -1.02 16.13 18.57
C ALA A 391 -2.08 15.34 17.78
N ILE A 392 -1.73 14.89 16.56
CA ILE A 392 -2.63 14.07 15.73
C ILE A 392 -2.88 12.70 16.37
N ARG A 393 -1.87 12.12 17.04
CA ARG A 393 -2.03 10.86 17.79
C ARG A 393 -3.05 10.98 18.92
N ASN A 394 -2.98 12.06 19.69
CA ASN A 394 -3.96 12.35 20.74
C ASN A 394 -5.35 12.66 20.18
N LEU A 395 -5.43 13.39 19.07
CA LEU A 395 -6.71 13.65 18.40
C LEU A 395 -7.36 12.35 17.91
N ALA A 396 -6.58 11.45 17.30
CA ALA A 396 -7.06 10.14 16.86
C ALA A 396 -7.64 9.35 18.04
N LYS A 397 -6.92 9.29 19.16
CA LYS A 397 -7.41 8.66 20.39
C LYS A 397 -8.75 9.28 20.84
N ALA A 398 -8.82 10.59 20.96
CA ALA A 398 -10.03 11.28 21.44
C ALA A 398 -11.26 10.97 20.57
N HIS A 399 -11.10 10.95 19.24
CA HIS A 399 -12.19 10.57 18.34
C HIS A 399 -12.63 9.12 18.52
N ARG A 400 -11.68 8.19 18.63
CA ARG A 400 -11.95 6.76 18.79
C ARG A 400 -12.67 6.48 20.10
N ASP A 401 -12.15 7.03 21.19
CA ASP A 401 -12.68 6.77 22.53
C ASP A 401 -14.11 7.31 22.66
N ARG A 402 -14.38 8.51 22.14
CA ARG A 402 -15.74 9.06 22.04
C ARG A 402 -16.69 8.13 21.28
N PHE A 403 -16.27 7.58 20.14
CA PHE A 403 -17.13 6.68 19.37
C PHE A 403 -17.33 5.32 20.05
N ILE A 404 -16.35 4.84 20.81
CA ILE A 404 -16.50 3.65 21.65
C ILE A 404 -17.52 3.93 22.76
N GLU A 405 -17.42 5.06 23.46
CA GLU A 405 -18.36 5.48 24.49
C GLU A 405 -19.79 5.58 23.95
N GLU A 406 -19.98 6.26 22.82
CA GLU A 406 -21.29 6.38 22.16
C GLU A 406 -21.85 5.01 21.72
N ALA A 407 -21.02 4.12 21.17
CA ALA A 407 -21.45 2.78 20.76
C ALA A 407 -21.81 1.90 21.96
N ASN A 408 -21.04 1.98 23.04
CA ASN A 408 -21.30 1.25 24.28
C ASN A 408 -22.61 1.69 24.92
N ALA A 409 -22.87 3.01 25.01
CA ALA A 409 -24.11 3.54 25.56
C ALA A 409 -25.34 2.97 24.84
N ARG A 410 -25.33 2.97 23.50
CA ARG A 410 -26.41 2.39 22.68
C ARG A 410 -26.58 0.88 22.89
N ALA A 411 -25.48 0.15 23.08
CA ALA A 411 -25.55 -1.29 23.35
C ALA A 411 -26.23 -1.58 24.70
N SER A 412 -25.93 -0.76 25.72
CA SER A 412 -26.52 -0.89 27.04
C SER A 412 -28.00 -0.52 27.05
N GLU A 413 -28.41 0.56 26.36
CA GLU A 413 -29.82 0.95 26.21
C GLU A 413 -30.68 -0.17 25.62
N LEU A 414 -30.20 -0.83 24.55
CA LEU A 414 -30.91 -1.94 23.91
C LEU A 414 -31.04 -3.17 24.81
N THR A 415 -30.06 -3.39 25.68
CA THR A 415 -30.08 -4.51 26.64
C THR A 415 -31.13 -4.24 27.73
N ALA A 416 -31.24 -2.99 28.20
CA ALA A 416 -32.23 -2.57 29.20
C ALA A 416 -33.67 -2.66 28.68
N VAL A 417 -33.91 -2.19 27.44
CA VAL A 417 -35.22 -2.31 26.78
C VAL A 417 -35.60 -3.78 26.58
N GLY A 418 -34.65 -4.64 26.20
CA GLY A 418 -34.89 -6.08 26.07
C GLY A 418 -35.28 -6.78 27.36
N SER A 419 -34.81 -6.31 28.53
CA SER A 419 -35.19 -6.86 29.84
C SER A 419 -36.57 -6.40 30.31
N GLU A 420 -36.99 -5.15 30.02
CA GLU A 420 -38.30 -4.63 30.42
C GLU A 420 -39.47 -5.37 29.73
N TYR A 421 -39.29 -5.82 28.48
CA TYR A 421 -40.30 -6.63 27.78
C TYR A 421 -40.42 -8.08 28.27
N VAL A 422 -39.44 -8.59 29.04
CA VAL A 422 -39.46 -9.95 29.60
C VAL A 422 -40.14 -9.98 30.97
N GLU A 423 -40.23 -8.85 31.68
CA GLU A 423 -40.81 -8.75 33.03
C GLU A 423 -42.30 -8.37 33.06
N SER A 424 -43.01 -8.31 31.92
CA SER A 424 -44.47 -8.12 31.92
C SER A 424 -45.20 -9.46 32.10
N PRO A 425 -45.81 -9.76 33.28
CA PRO A 425 -46.55 -11.00 33.48
C PRO A 425 -47.97 -10.85 32.91
N ASN A 426 -48.44 -11.89 32.22
CA ASN A 426 -49.87 -12.10 31.93
C ASN A 426 -50.67 -12.37 33.21
#